data_AF-C0Z2H8-F1
#
_entry.id   AF-C0Z2H8-F1
#
_cell.length_a   1.000
_cell.length_b   1.000
_cell.length_c   1.000
_cell.angle_alpha   90.00
_cell.angle_beta   90.00
_cell.angle_gamma   90.00
#
_symmetry.space_group_name_H-M   'P 1'
#
loop_
_entity.id
_entity.type
_entity.pdbx_description
1 polymer ?
#
loop_
_entity_poly.entity_id
_entity_poly.type
_entity_poly.pdbx_seq_one_letter_code
_entity_poly.pdbx_strand_id
1 'polypeptide(L)' 'MTKGTGSFGKRRNKSHTLCVRCGRRSFHIQKSRCSACAYPAARKRTCTNLFSLSLSFASYSLDLAEIDHFFVSIRYMF' A
#
# COMPACT_ATOMS: atom_id res chain seq x y z
N MET A 1 11.24 -19.57 -18.99
CA MET A 1 9.98 -18.92 -18.55
C MET A 1 10.02 -17.46 -18.98
N THR A 2 9.36 -17.10 -20.08
CA THR A 2 9.40 -15.75 -20.65
C THR A 2 8.51 -14.78 -19.87
N LYS A 3 9.02 -13.58 -19.56
CA LYS A 3 8.25 -12.46 -19.00
C LYS A 3 7.34 -11.86 -20.10
N GLY A 4 6.23 -11.24 -19.74
CA GLY A 4 5.32 -10.62 -20.70
C GLY A 4 4.18 -11.54 -21.16
N THR A 5 3.76 -11.42 -22.41
CA THR A 5 2.49 -11.97 -22.93
C THR A 5 2.29 -13.46 -22.64
N GLY A 6 3.32 -14.28 -22.89
CA GLY A 6 3.28 -15.73 -22.66
C GLY A 6 3.08 -16.13 -21.19
N SER A 7 3.34 -15.24 -20.23
CA SER A 7 3.15 -15.51 -18.81
C SER A 7 1.71 -15.26 -18.32
N PHE A 8 0.93 -14.43 -19.01
CA PHE A 8 -0.44 -14.11 -18.59
C PHE A 8 -1.40 -15.30 -18.72
N GLY A 9 -1.18 -16.20 -19.69
CA GLY A 9 -2.01 -17.41 -19.86
C GLY A 9 -2.03 -18.32 -18.63
N LYS A 10 -0.99 -18.25 -17.77
CA LYS A 10 -0.92 -19.03 -16.53
C LYS A 10 -1.64 -18.38 -15.34
N ARG A 11 -2.03 -17.09 -15.43
CA ARG A 11 -2.57 -16.28 -14.32
C ARG A 11 -4.10 -16.38 -14.19
N ARG A 12 -4.61 -17.60 -14.03
CA ARG A 12 -6.05 -17.89 -13.89
C ARG A 12 -6.57 -17.84 -12.45
N ASN A 13 -5.71 -18.11 -11.46
CA ASN A 13 -6.11 -18.13 -10.05
C ASN A 13 -6.28 -16.71 -9.53
N LYS A 14 -7.38 -16.45 -8.83
CA LYS A 14 -7.64 -15.16 -8.17
C LYS A 14 -7.17 -15.23 -6.73
N SER A 15 -6.30 -14.31 -6.34
CA SER A 15 -5.82 -14.20 -4.95
C SER A 15 -6.83 -13.48 -4.04
N HIS A 16 -7.75 -12.72 -4.62
CA HIS A 16 -8.71 -11.89 -3.91
C HIS A 16 -10.17 -12.20 -4.23
N THR A 17 -11.03 -12.16 -3.22
CA THR A 17 -12.48 -12.24 -3.31
C THR A 17 -13.15 -11.02 -2.68
N LEU A 18 -14.47 -10.94 -2.78
CA LEU A 18 -15.28 -9.90 -2.14
C LEU A 18 -15.20 -10.03 -0.61
N CYS A 19 -14.95 -8.91 0.07
CA CYS A 19 -14.97 -8.86 1.52
C CYS A 19 -16.39 -8.56 2.02
N VAL A 20 -16.90 -9.39 2.94
CA VAL A 20 -18.23 -9.25 3.54
C VAL A 20 -18.43 -7.89 4.22
N ARG A 21 -17.38 -7.32 4.82
CA ARG A 21 -17.49 -6.05 5.56
C ARG A 21 -17.43 -4.80 4.69
N CYS A 22 -16.65 -4.80 3.61
CA CYS A 22 -16.40 -3.59 2.81
C CYS A 22 -16.87 -3.67 1.36
N GLY A 23 -17.38 -4.82 0.89
CA GLY A 23 -17.87 -5.01 -0.49
C GLY A 23 -16.80 -4.97 -1.59
N ARG A 24 -15.57 -4.54 -1.28
CA ARG A 24 -14.43 -4.51 -2.22
C ARG A 24 -13.83 -5.90 -2.43
N ARG A 25 -13.30 -6.16 -3.63
CA ARG A 25 -12.50 -7.37 -3.94
C ARG A 25 -11.10 -7.31 -3.31
N SER A 26 -11.08 -7.27 -1.99
CA SER A 26 -9.88 -7.01 -1.18
C SER A 26 -9.62 -8.11 -0.15
N PHE A 27 -10.47 -9.12 -0.08
CA PHE A 27 -10.28 -10.25 0.82
C PHE A 27 -9.27 -11.23 0.24
N HIS A 28 -8.13 -11.43 0.89
CA HIS A 28 -7.09 -12.33 0.43
C HIS A 28 -7.38 -13.77 0.86
N ILE A 29 -7.50 -14.70 -0.09
CA ILE A 29 -7.93 -16.08 0.19
C ILE A 29 -6.90 -16.82 1.05
N GLN A 30 -5.62 -16.81 0.66
CA GLN A 30 -4.58 -17.56 1.38
C GLN A 30 -4.29 -17.02 2.78
N LYS A 31 -4.52 -15.72 3.01
CA LYS A 31 -4.19 -15.04 4.29
C LYS A 31 -5.43 -14.76 5.13
N SER A 32 -6.61 -15.15 4.64
CA SER A 32 -7.92 -14.90 5.24
C SER A 32 -8.09 -13.48 5.80
N ARG A 33 -7.57 -12.47 5.08
CA ARG A 33 -7.53 -11.09 5.57
C ARG A 33 -7.80 -10.06 4.50
N CYS A 34 -8.60 -9.05 4.82
CA CYS A 34 -8.88 -7.94 3.92
C CYS A 34 -7.78 -6.88 3.94
N SER A 35 -7.26 -6.50 2.77
CA SER A 35 -6.24 -5.44 2.63
C SER A 35 -6.79 -4.06 2.97
N ALA A 36 -8.02 -3.75 2.55
CA ALA A 36 -8.66 -2.46 2.77
C ALA A 36 -9.11 -2.27 4.22
N CYS A 37 -9.96 -3.18 4.73
CA CYS A 37 -10.63 -2.97 6.02
C CYS A 37 -10.07 -3.80 7.17
N ALA A 38 -9.11 -4.71 6.93
CA ALA A 38 -8.54 -5.63 7.93
C ALA A 38 -9.40 -6.80 8.42
N TYR A 39 -10.58 -7.04 7.85
CA TYR A 39 -11.46 -8.15 8.25
C TYR A 39 -10.67 -9.47 8.26
N PRO A 40 -10.70 -10.30 9.32
CA PRO A 40 -11.66 -10.34 10.45
C PRO A 40 -11.35 -9.44 11.66
N ALA A 41 -10.27 -8.66 11.66
CA ALA A 41 -9.91 -7.83 12.82
C ALA A 41 -11.02 -6.81 13.16
N ALA A 42 -11.28 -6.58 14.45
CA ALA A 42 -12.30 -5.67 14.93
C ALA A 42 -12.03 -4.21 14.51
N ARG A 43 -10.77 -3.77 14.63
CA ARG A 43 -10.35 -2.43 14.22
C ARG A 43 -10.29 -2.33 12.69
N LYS A 44 -10.91 -1.29 12.14
CA LYS A 44 -10.80 -0.96 10.71
C LYS A 44 -9.40 -0.41 10.44
N ARG A 45 -8.76 -0.88 9.37
CA ARG A 45 -7.53 -0.26 8.87
C ARG A 45 -7.88 1.08 8.23
N THR A 46 -7.27 2.13 8.74
CA THR A 46 -7.23 3.46 8.14
C THR A 46 -5.79 3.71 7.72
N CYS A 47 -5.49 3.64 6.43
CA CYS A 47 -4.26 4.25 5.94
C CYS A 47 -4.59 5.72 5.67
N THR A 48 -4.47 6.56 6.69
CA THR A 48 -4.25 7.98 6.44
C THR A 48 -2.98 8.05 5.59
N ASN A 49 -3.12 8.49 4.34
CA ASN A 49 -1.97 8.67 3.46
C ASN A 49 -1.01 9.65 4.15
N LEU A 50 0.18 9.18 4.52
CA LEU A 50 1.26 10.05 5.01
C LEU A 50 1.68 11.07 3.93
N PHE A 51 1.32 10.83 2.66
CA PHE A 51 1.52 11.77 1.55
C PHE A 51 0.64 13.03 1.62
N SER A 52 -0.54 12.94 2.23
CA SER A 52 -1.38 14.14 2.46
C SER A 52 -0.85 15.01 3.60
N LEU A 53 -0.17 14.41 4.59
CA LEU A 53 0.52 15.16 5.65
C LEU A 53 1.77 15.90 5.12
N SER A 54 2.46 15.37 4.10
CA SER A 54 3.57 16.10 3.47
C SER A 54 3.12 17.32 2.66
N LEU A 55 1.97 17.28 2.00
CA LEU A 55 1.43 18.47 1.30
C LEU A 55 0.90 19.53 2.27
N SER A 56 0.45 19.15 3.47
CA SER A 56 0.16 20.13 4.55
C SER A 56 1.44 20.77 5.12
N PHE A 57 2.57 20.06 5.14
CA PHE A 57 3.87 20.62 5.57
C PHE A 57 4.56 21.46 4.48
N ALA A 58 4.31 21.18 3.19
CA ALA A 58 4.90 21.94 2.07
C ALA A 58 4.40 23.39 1.95
N SER A 59 3.34 23.77 2.69
CA SER A 59 2.86 25.16 2.77
C SER A 59 3.50 25.97 3.90
N TYR A 60 4.25 25.34 4.82
CA TYR A 60 4.76 25.98 6.04
C TYR A 60 6.28 26.08 6.16
N SER A 61 7.06 25.76 5.13
CA SER A 61 8.53 25.90 5.20
C SER A 61 9.14 26.40 3.89
N LEU A 62 8.83 27.64 3.54
CA LEU A 62 9.82 28.55 2.96
C LEU A 62 10.66 29.10 4.12
N ASP A 63 11.53 28.27 4.71
CA ASP A 63 12.64 28.71 5.56
C ASP A 63 13.70 27.59 5.61
N LEU A 64 14.55 27.61 4.58
CA LEU A 64 16.00 27.48 4.63
C LEU A 64 16.63 26.23 5.32
N ALA A 65 16.98 25.26 4.47
CA ALA A 65 18.29 24.61 4.41
C ALA A 65 18.86 23.93 5.68
N GLU A 66 18.35 22.76 6.10
CA GLU A 66 19.16 21.87 6.96
C GLU A 66 18.79 20.36 7.07
N ILE A 67 18.03 19.72 6.16
CA ILE A 67 17.75 18.27 6.30
C ILE A 67 17.81 17.49 4.96
N ASP A 68 18.77 17.81 4.10
CA ASP A 68 19.10 17.03 2.89
C ASP A 68 20.16 15.93 3.12
N HIS A 69 20.28 15.40 4.34
CA HIS A 69 21.21 14.29 4.64
C HIS A 69 20.54 13.02 5.16
N PHE A 70 19.27 13.07 5.57
CA PHE A 70 18.61 11.87 6.12
C PHE A 70 18.00 10.95 5.05
N PHE A 71 17.67 11.48 3.86
CA PHE A 71 16.91 10.72 2.85
C PHE A 71 17.77 9.86 1.89
N VAL A 72 19.08 10.09 1.82
CA VAL A 72 19.97 9.29 0.95
C VAL A 72 20.38 7.96 1.60
N SER A 73 20.29 7.82 2.92
CA SER A 73 20.70 6.60 3.63
C SER A 73 19.62 5.50 3.68
N ILE A 74 18.32 5.84 3.69
CA ILE A 74 17.24 4.83 3.76
C ILE A 74 17.02 4.09 2.43
N ARG A 75 17.53 4.60 1.31
CA ARG A 75 17.38 3.94 0.00
C ARG A 75 18.38 2.78 -0.23
N TYR A 76 19.31 2.53 0.69
CA TYR A 76 20.34 1.48 0.59
C TYR A 76 20.32 0.43 1.72
N MET A 77 19.25 0.31 2.50
CA MET A 77 19.16 -0.71 3.55
C MET A 77 17.77 -1.36 3.73
N PHE A 78 16.92 -1.42 2.69
CA PHE A 78 15.83 -2.42 2.55
C PHE A 78 15.39 -2.61 1.09
#